data_AF-A0A3A4ZQ12-F1
#
_entry.id   AF-A0A3A4ZQ12-F1
#
_cell.length_a   1.000
_cell.length_b   1.000
_cell.length_c   1.000
_cell.angle_alpha   90.00
_cell.angle_beta   90.00
_cell.angle_gamma   90.00
#
_symmetry.space_group_name_H-M   'P 1'
#
loop_
_entity.id
_entity.type
_entity.pdbx_description
1 polymer ?
#
loop_
_entity_poly.entity_id
_entity_poly.type
_entity_poly.pdbx_seq_one_letter_code
_entity_poly.pdbx_strand_id
1 'polypeptide(L)' 'MTRQAIKALKLAIQANGMAAKSYKLLAQEERDQKAKSVLRDMILTEEMNSVLIRILKRRD' A
#
# COMPACT_ATOMS: atom_id res chain seq x y z
N MET A 1 3.50 3.98 22.34
CA MET A 1 4.48 4.24 21.24
C MET A 1 5.16 5.63 21.32
N THR A 2 6.43 5.79 20.87
CA THR A 2 7.08 7.13 20.79
C THR A 2 6.50 8.00 19.66
N ARG A 3 6.56 9.33 19.77
CA ARG A 3 6.10 10.26 18.70
C ARG A 3 6.78 9.98 17.35
N GLN A 4 8.06 9.57 17.38
CA GLN A 4 8.81 9.21 16.18
C GLN A 4 8.26 7.95 15.50
N ALA A 5 7.93 6.90 16.27
CA ALA A 5 7.34 5.67 15.74
C ALA A 5 5.98 5.93 15.08
N ILE A 6 5.11 6.74 15.71
CA ILE A 6 3.81 7.12 15.13
C ILE A 6 4.00 7.88 13.81
N LYS A 7 4.99 8.78 13.73
CA LYS A 7 5.30 9.52 12.50
C LYS A 7 5.77 8.57 11.39
N ALA A 8 6.65 7.62 11.71
CA ALA A 8 7.12 6.61 10.77
C ALA A 8 5.96 5.76 10.22
N LEU A 9 5.05 5.29 11.08
CA LEU A 9 3.88 4.51 10.65
C LEU A 9 2.93 5.31 9.75
N LYS A 10 2.74 6.61 10.03
CA LYS A 10 1.93 7.49 9.16
C LYS A 10 2.54 7.64 7.78
N LEU A 11 3.86 7.84 7.70
CA LEU A 11 4.58 7.94 6.42
C LEU A 11 4.49 6.63 5.63
N ALA A 12 4.64 5.48 6.30
CA ALA A 12 4.51 4.18 5.66
C ALA A 12 3.10 3.94 5.09
N ILE A 13 2.03 4.27 5.83
CA ILE A 13 0.65 4.17 5.31
C ILE A 13 0.47 5.05 4.06
N GLN A 14 1.00 6.28 4.08
CA GLN A 14 0.89 7.19 2.94
C GLN A 14 1.66 6.65 1.73
N ALA A 15 2.88 6.15 1.93
CA ALA A 15 3.70 5.58 0.87
C ALA A 15 3.00 4.39 0.18
N ASN A 16 2.46 3.46 0.96
CA ASN A 16 1.73 2.30 0.43
C ASN A 16 0.47 2.74 -0.34
N GLY A 17 -0.26 3.74 0.19
CA GLY A 17 -1.42 4.32 -0.49
C GLY A 17 -1.07 4.95 -1.84
N MET A 18 0.07 5.65 -1.94
CA MET A 18 0.56 6.19 -3.21
C MET A 18 0.98 5.08 -4.18
N ALA A 19 1.70 4.06 -3.70
CA ALA A 19 2.10 2.91 -4.52
C ALA A 19 0.87 2.19 -5.10
N ALA A 20 -0.13 1.88 -4.26
CA ALA A 20 -1.39 1.28 -4.71
C ALA A 20 -2.09 2.13 -5.79
N LYS A 21 -2.09 3.47 -5.64
CA LYS A 21 -2.67 4.38 -6.63
C LYS A 21 -1.91 4.33 -7.96
N SER A 22 -0.57 4.34 -7.91
CA SER A 22 0.27 4.24 -9.12
C SER A 22 0.05 2.92 -9.85
N TYR A 23 0.00 1.80 -9.12
CA TYR A 23 -0.31 0.50 -9.73
C TYR A 23 -1.71 0.44 -10.34
N LYS A 24 -2.72 1.09 -9.73
CA LYS A 24 -4.07 1.22 -10.31
C LYS A 24 -4.06 1.96 -11.64
N LEU A 25 -3.32 3.07 -11.73
CA LEU A 25 -3.19 3.84 -12.97
C LEU A 25 -2.50 3.00 -14.06
N LEU A 26 -1.38 2.35 -13.73
CA LEU A 26 -0.68 1.47 -14.68
C LEU A 26 -1.57 0.31 -15.16
N ALA A 27 -2.36 -0.29 -14.26
CA ALA A 27 -3.25 -1.40 -14.63
C ALA A 27 -4.39 -0.99 -15.57
N GLN A 28 -4.78 0.29 -15.57
CA GLN A 28 -5.80 0.82 -16.49
C GLN A 28 -5.25 0.93 -17.92
N GLU A 29 -3.98 1.29 -18.05
CA GLU A 29 -3.29 1.49 -19.34
C GLU A 29 -2.71 0.18 -19.89
N GLU A 30 -2.47 -0.82 -19.03
CA GLU A 30 -1.87 -2.10 -19.40
C GLU A 30 -2.79 -2.98 -20.26
N ARG A 31 -2.24 -3.47 -21.37
CA ARG A 31 -2.91 -4.34 -22.35
C ARG A 31 -2.56 -5.82 -22.13
N ASP A 32 -1.37 -6.10 -21.62
CA ASP A 32 -0.96 -7.46 -21.28
C ASP A 32 -1.72 -7.96 -20.05
N GLN A 33 -2.46 -9.07 -20.21
CA GLN A 33 -3.30 -9.62 -19.15
C GLN A 33 -2.49 -10.13 -17.95
N LYS A 34 -1.28 -10.66 -18.19
CA LYS A 34 -0.40 -11.15 -17.14
C LYS A 34 0.18 -9.98 -16.35
N ALA A 35 0.65 -8.93 -17.02
CA ALA A 35 1.12 -7.70 -16.38
C ALA A 35 0.00 -7.02 -15.57
N LYS A 36 -1.21 -6.96 -16.12
CA LYS A 36 -2.40 -6.47 -15.40
C LYS A 36 -2.73 -7.30 -14.17
N SER A 37 -2.54 -8.62 -14.22
CA SER A 37 -2.69 -9.48 -13.05
C SER A 37 -1.66 -9.17 -11.97
N VAL A 38 -0.38 -9.05 -12.35
CA VAL A 38 0.69 -8.68 -11.41
C VAL A 38 0.40 -7.33 -10.75
N LEU A 39 -0.04 -6.33 -11.52
CA LEU A 39 -0.40 -5.02 -10.97
C LEU A 39 -1.56 -5.10 -9.97
N ARG A 40 -2.56 -5.96 -10.20
CA ARG A 40 -3.64 -6.22 -9.22
C ARG A 40 -3.11 -6.83 -7.93
N ASP A 41 -2.21 -7.80 -8.02
CA ASP A 41 -1.61 -8.44 -6.84
C ASP A 41 -0.76 -7.44 -6.03
N MET A 42 -0.04 -6.55 -6.71
CA MET A 42 0.72 -5.48 -6.07
C MET A 42 -0.21 -4.47 -5.36
N ILE A 43 -1.34 -4.09 -5.97
CA ILE A 43 -2.35 -3.23 -5.33
C ILE A 43 -2.85 -3.85 -4.02
N LEU A 44 -3.22 -5.13 -4.06
CA LEU A 44 -3.71 -5.86 -2.88
C LEU A 44 -2.65 -5.91 -1.78
N THR A 45 -1.39 -6.13 -2.14
CA THR A 45 -0.26 -6.16 -1.20
C THR A 45 -0.12 -4.81 -0.47
N GLU A 46 -0.19 -3.70 -1.19
CA GLU A 46 -0.09 -2.37 -0.58
C GLU A 46 -1.29 -2.02 0.31
N GLU A 47 -2.48 -2.46 -0.06
CA GLU A 47 -3.69 -2.33 0.75
C GLU A 47 -3.58 -3.17 2.03
N MET A 48 -3.08 -4.41 1.94
CA MET A 48 -2.79 -5.27 3.09
C MET A 48 -1.76 -4.65 4.03
N ASN A 49 -0.65 -4.12 3.49
CA ASN A 49 0.37 -3.44 4.28
C ASN A 49 -0.21 -2.25 5.04
N SER A 50 -1.09 -1.48 4.38
CA SER A 50 -1.79 -0.36 5.01
C SER A 50 -2.68 -0.80 6.19
N VAL A 51 -3.35 -1.94 6.07
CA VAL A 51 -4.15 -2.54 7.16
C VAL A 51 -3.25 -3.02 8.30
N LEU A 52 -2.16 -3.73 8.00
CA LEU A 52 -1.21 -4.22 9.00
C LEU A 52 -0.65 -3.08 9.85
N ILE A 53 -0.23 -1.98 9.21
CA ILE A 53 0.29 -0.81 9.93
C ILE A 53 -0.78 -0.20 10.85
N ARG A 54 -2.04 -0.16 10.42
CA ARG A 54 -3.15 0.31 11.28
C ARG A 54 -3.38 -0.60 12.47
N ILE A 55 -3.25 -1.91 12.31
CA ILE A 55 -3.37 -2.88 13.41
C ILE A 55 -2.23 -2.68 14.42
N LEU A 56 -0.98 -2.60 13.94
CA LEU A 56 0.18 -2.36 14.80
C LEU A 56 0.01 -1.07 15.61
N LYS A 57 -0.45 0.01 14.96
CA LYS A 57 -0.73 1.28 15.64
C LYS A 57 -1.78 1.18 16.76
N ARG A 58 -2.75 0.27 16.68
CA ARG A 58 -3.79 0.09 17.71
C ARG A 58 -3.31 -0.72 18.91
N ARG A 59 -2.22 -1.48 18.78
CA ARG A 59 -1.69 -2.38 19.82
C ARG A 59 -0.64 -1.73 20.73
N ASP A 60 -0.26 -0.48 20.44
CA ASP A 60 0.80 0.32 21.10
C ASP A 60 0.28 1.58 21.82
#